data_AF-A0A352ED21-F1
#
_entry.id   AF-A0A352ED21-F1
#
_cell.length_a   1.000
_cell.length_b   1.000
_cell.length_c   1.000
_cell.angle_alpha   90.00
_cell.angle_beta   90.00
_cell.angle_gamma   90.00
#
_symmetry.space_group_name_H-M   'P 1'
#
loop_
_entity.id
_entity.type
_entity.pdbx_description
1 polymer ?
#
loop_
_entity_poly.entity_id
_entity_poly.type
_entity_poly.pdbx_seq_one_letter_code
_entity_poly.pdbx_strand_id
1 'polypeptide(L)' 'SALDIEHTNVSSTKVRQALNQGNVTLANDYLGYPYSLSGTVIYGDQIGRTLGFPTANIRLDFKNKLI' A
#
# COMPACT_ATOMS: atom_id res chain seq x y z
N SER A 1 18.44 -6.29 12.13
CA SER A 1 17.83 -7.62 11.97
C SER A 1 16.86 -7.58 10.80
N ALA A 2 17.38 -7.84 9.60
CA ALA A 2 16.55 -8.20 8.46
C ALA A 2 16.12 -9.64 8.71
N LEU A 3 14.82 -9.86 8.90
CA LEU A 3 14.31 -11.19 9.17
C LEU A 3 14.37 -11.99 7.87
N ASP A 4 15.26 -12.97 7.86
CA ASP A 4 15.24 -14.13 6.97
C ASP A 4 13.90 -14.85 7.11
N ILE A 5 12.89 -14.40 6.36
CA ILE A 5 11.66 -15.15 6.18
C ILE A 5 11.91 -16.04 4.96
N GLU A 6 12.38 -17.25 5.25
CA GLU A 6 12.44 -18.40 4.35
C GLU A 6 13.11 -18.17 2.99
N HIS A 7 14.44 -18.08 2.97
CA HIS A 7 15.31 -18.37 1.81
C HIS A 7 15.00 -17.67 0.48
N THR A 8 14.09 -16.70 0.50
CA THR A 8 13.58 -16.01 -0.66
C THR A 8 14.19 -14.63 -0.58
N ASN A 9 15.30 -14.41 -1.28
CA ASN A 9 15.96 -13.10 -1.38
C ASN A 9 14.89 -12.02 -1.63
N VAL A 10 14.50 -11.31 -0.56
CA VAL A 10 13.40 -10.34 -0.59
C VAL A 10 13.95 -9.12 -1.27
N SER A 11 13.31 -8.71 -2.36
CA SER A 11 13.73 -7.56 -3.15
C SER A 11 12.55 -6.63 -3.38
N SER A 12 12.86 -5.35 -3.62
CA SER A 12 11.84 -4.36 -3.96
C SER A 12 11.04 -4.75 -5.21
N THR A 13 11.60 -5.58 -6.10
CA THR A 13 10.89 -6.14 -7.26
C THR A 13 9.78 -7.09 -6.83
N LYS A 14 10.04 -8.01 -5.89
CA LYS A 14 9.04 -8.98 -5.40
C LYS A 14 7.91 -8.28 -4.64
N VAL A 15 8.25 -7.30 -3.81
CA VAL A 15 7.24 -6.47 -3.11
C VAL A 15 6.34 -5.76 -4.12
N ARG A 16 6.93 -5.10 -5.14
CA ARG A 16 6.14 -4.43 -6.19
C ARG A 16 5.29 -5.39 -7.01
N GLN A 17 5.77 -6.59 -7.30
CA GLN A 17 4.99 -7.60 -8.01
C GLN A 17 3.78 -8.06 -7.19
N ALA A 18 3.97 -8.33 -5.90
CA ALA A 18 2.87 -8.68 -5.00
C ALA A 18 1.83 -7.56 -4.91
N LEU A 19 2.25 -6.30 -4.77
CA LEU A 19 1.35 -5.14 -4.76
C LEU A 19 0.60 -4.97 -6.10
N ASN A 20 1.29 -5.13 -7.24
CA ASN A 20 0.67 -5.10 -8.58
C ASN A 20 -0.39 -6.18 -8.78
N GLN A 21 -0.23 -7.33 -8.13
CA GLN A 21 -1.19 -8.43 -8.17
C GLN A 21 -2.32 -8.26 -7.14
N GLY A 22 -2.32 -7.18 -6.35
CA GLY A 22 -3.27 -6.94 -5.27
C GLY A 22 -3.02 -7.82 -4.03
N ASN A 23 -1.91 -8.58 -3.98
CA ASN A 23 -1.58 -9.45 -2.86
C ASN A 23 -0.86 -8.66 -1.76
N VAL A 24 -1.62 -7.86 -1.02
CA VAL A 24 -1.10 -7.02 0.07
C VAL A 24 -0.57 -7.86 1.22
N THR A 25 -1.17 -9.02 1.50
CA THR A 25 -0.71 -9.94 2.56
C THR A 25 0.72 -10.40 2.29
N LEU A 26 1.00 -10.91 1.08
CA LEU A 26 2.34 -11.34 0.71
C LEU A 26 3.34 -10.16 0.70
N ALA A 27 2.91 -8.97 0.28
CA ALA A 27 3.74 -7.78 0.36
C ALA A 27 4.11 -7.43 1.81
N ASN A 28 3.17 -7.57 2.75
CA ASN A 28 3.42 -7.34 4.18
C ASN A 28 4.38 -8.39 4.75
N ASP A 29 4.21 -9.66 4.36
CA ASP A 29 5.11 -10.74 4.78
C ASP A 29 6.54 -10.48 4.30
N TYR A 30 6.71 -10.04 3.05
CA TYR A 30 8.01 -9.63 2.53
C TYR A 30 8.59 -8.40 3.24
N LEU A 31 7.76 -7.42 3.61
CA LEU A 31 8.23 -6.20 4.28
C LEU A 31 8.53 -6.42 5.77
N GLY A 32 7.89 -7.42 6.39
CA GLY A 32 7.88 -7.61 7.84
C GLY A 32 7.02 -6.58 8.59
N TYR A 33 6.25 -5.77 7.87
CA TYR A 33 5.33 -4.78 8.42
C TYR A 33 4.19 -4.46 7.43
N PRO A 34 3.05 -3.93 7.91
CA PRO A 34 1.95 -3.53 7.03
C PRO A 34 2.35 -2.42 6.06
N TYR A 35 2.18 -2.68 4.76
CA TYR A 35 2.35 -1.68 3.72
C TYR A 35 1.38 -0.52 3.92
N SER A 36 1.90 0.70 3.90
CA SER A 36 1.14 1.92 4.17
C SER A 36 1.43 3.02 3.17
N LEU A 37 0.46 3.90 2.97
CA LEU A 37 0.56 5.07 2.11
C LEU A 37 0.36 6.34 2.95
N SER A 38 0.94 7.44 2.48
CA SER A 38 0.79 8.75 3.10
C SER A 38 0.57 9.78 2.01
N GLY A 39 -0.23 10.79 2.33
CA GLY A 39 -0.62 11.80 1.38
C GLY A 39 -1.53 12.85 1.98
N THR A 40 -1.80 13.88 1.19
CA THR A 40 -2.70 14.97 1.55
C THR A 40 -4.15 14.56 1.27
N VAL A 41 -5.05 14.77 2.23
CA VAL A 41 -6.50 14.63 1.99
C VAL A 41 -6.95 15.76 1.07
N ILE A 42 -7.58 15.39 -0.04
CA ILE A 42 -8.07 16.32 -1.04
C ILE A 42 -9.58 16.22 -1.21
N TYR A 43 -10.14 17.26 -1.81
CA TYR A 43 -11.50 17.20 -2.32
C TYR A 43 -11.54 16.23 -3.51
N GLY A 44 -12.51 15.31 -3.51
CA GLY A 44 -12.74 14.34 -4.58
C GLY A 44 -14.26 14.11 -4.73
N ASP A 45 -14.66 12.94 -5.21
CA ASP A 45 -16.08 12.67 -5.55
C ASP A 45 -17.01 12.53 -4.35
N GLN A 46 -16.45 12.39 -3.13
CA GLN A 46 -17.18 12.36 -1.86
C GLN A 46 -18.37 11.36 -1.81
N ILE A 47 -18.32 10.30 -2.61
CA ILE A 47 -19.39 9.29 -2.73
C ILE A 47 -19.78 8.71 -1.37
N GLY A 48 -18.83 8.55 -0.46
CA GLY A 48 -19.10 8.11 0.92
C GLY A 48 -20.21 8.91 1.60
N ARG A 49 -20.25 10.24 1.41
CA ARG A 49 -21.29 11.10 2.01
C ARG A 49 -22.69 10.76 1.52
N THR A 50 -22.84 10.38 0.25
CA THR A 50 -24.13 9.93 -0.29
C THR A 50 -24.61 8.61 0.31
N LEU A 51 -23.67 7.78 0.77
CA LEU A 51 -23.94 6.49 1.42
C LEU A 51 -23.95 6.58 2.96
N GLY A 52 -23.77 7.79 3.52
CA GLY A 52 -23.71 8.01 4.97
C GLY A 52 -22.38 7.67 5.65
N PHE A 53 -21.31 7.40 4.89
CA PHE A 53 -20.00 7.02 5.40
C PHE A 53 -18.94 8.12 5.20
N PRO A 54 -18.19 8.51 6.24
CA PRO A 54 -17.08 9.44 6.07
C PRO A 54 -15.95 8.77 5.29
N THR A 55 -15.49 9.43 4.21
CA THR A 55 -14.40 8.94 3.35
C THR A 55 -13.35 10.02 3.15
N ALA A 56 -12.09 9.61 2.98
CA ALA A 56 -10.98 10.49 2.62
C ALA A 56 -10.44 10.13 1.24
N ASN A 57 -10.36 11.12 0.34
CA ASN A 57 -9.66 10.98 -0.94
C ASN A 57 -8.23 11.48 -0.73
N ILE A 58 -7.23 10.65 -1.03
CA ILE A 58 -5.82 10.92 -0.68
C ILE A 58 -5.01 11.13 -1.96
N ARG A 59 -4.32 12.28 -2.05
CA ARG A 59 -3.26 12.51 -3.04
C ARG A 59 -1.92 12.12 -2.45
N LEU A 60 -1.23 11.18 -3.07
CA LEU A 60 0.05 10.68 -2.59
C LEU A 60 1.15 11.73 -2.69
N ASP A 61 2.03 11.75 -1.68
CA ASP A 61 3.23 12.59 -1.70
C ASP A 61 4.36 11.96 -2.53
N PHE A 62 4.36 10.63 -2.63
CA PHE A 62 5.38 9.85 -3.36
C PHE A 62 4.73 9.03 -4.48
N LYS A 63 4.91 9.46 -5.73
CA LYS A 63 4.34 8.79 -6.90
C LYS A 63 4.73 7.31 -6.98
N ASN A 64 6.00 7.01 -6.72
CA ASN A 64 6.56 5.65 -6.88
C ASN A 64 6.17 4.68 -5.75
N LYS A 65 5.39 5.13 -4.76
CA LYS A 65 4.98 4.25 -3.66
C LYS A 65 3.94 3.25 -4.16
N LEU A 66 3.03 3.68 -5.02
CA LEU A 66 1.84 2.93 -5.45
C LEU A 66 2.03 2.17 -6.76
N ILE A 67 3.28 1.95 -7.21
CA ILE A 67 3.74 1.39 -8.51
C ILE A 67 4.36 2.47 -9.41
#